data_AF-M6G2X6-F1
#
_entry.id   AF-M6G2X6-F1
#
_cell.length_a   1.000
_cell.length_b   1.000
_cell.length_c   1.000
_cell.angle_alpha   90.00
_cell.angle_beta   90.00
_cell.angle_gamma   90.00
#
_symmetry.space_group_name_H-M   'P 1'
#
loop_
_entity.id
_entity.type
_entity.pdbx_description
1 polymer ?
#
loop_
_entity_poly.entity_id
_entity_poly.type
_entity_poly.pdbx_seq_one_letter_code
_entity_poly.pdbx_strand_id
1 'polypeptide(L)' 'MANIAFLSSKANKEISKTLPSKYLKKIETDRLKKQFIPIYEELWEITRFKDFLQERRKLIIKELNIYFAEIGKSFIEN' A
#
# COMPACT_ATOMS: atom_id res chain seq x y z
N MET A 1 10.49 7.05 2.67
CA MET A 1 10.12 5.74 3.26
C MET A 1 8.65 5.45 2.93
N ALA A 2 8.30 4.22 2.51
CA ALA A 2 6.92 3.75 2.21
C ALA A 2 6.83 2.20 2.09
N ASN A 3 7.74 1.48 2.76
CA ASN A 3 7.96 0.04 2.57
C ASN A 3 7.49 -0.82 3.75
N ILE A 4 6.62 -0.30 4.61
CA ILE A 4 6.08 -1.04 5.76
C ILE A 4 4.71 -1.58 5.37
N ALA A 5 4.40 -2.82 5.73
CA ALA A 5 3.09 -3.44 5.49
C ALA A 5 2.69 -4.25 6.72
N PHE A 6 1.39 -4.26 7.03
CA PHE A 6 0.87 -5.07 8.13
C PHE A 6 0.56 -6.48 7.62
N LEU A 7 1.24 -7.47 8.19
CA LEU A 7 1.12 -8.87 7.81
C LEU A 7 0.78 -9.71 9.04
N SER A 8 -0.08 -10.72 8.85
CA SER A 8 -0.24 -11.78 9.85
C SER A 8 0.99 -12.70 9.84
N SER A 9 1.25 -13.39 10.96
CA SER A 9 2.34 -14.37 11.04
C SER A 9 2.24 -15.44 9.93
N LYS A 10 1.02 -15.90 9.63
CA LYS A 10 0.74 -16.85 8.52
C LYS A 10 1.11 -16.25 7.16
N ALA A 11 0.63 -15.06 6.84
CA ALA A 11 0.93 -14.41 5.55
C ALA A 11 2.42 -14.13 5.38
N ASN A 12 3.12 -13.71 6.45
CA ASN A 12 4.56 -13.47 6.42
C ASN A 12 5.36 -14.76 6.12
N LYS A 13 4.94 -15.89 6.71
CA LYS A 13 5.55 -17.21 6.42
C LYS A 13 5.28 -17.67 4.98
N GLU A 14 4.07 -17.47 4.47
CA GLU A 14 3.69 -17.83 3.09
C GLU A 14 4.44 -17.00 2.04
N ILE A 15 4.58 -15.68 2.26
CA ILE A 15 5.31 -14.78 1.37
C ILE A 15 6.81 -15.10 1.40
N SER A 16 7.41 -15.16 2.60
CA SER A 16 8.84 -15.47 2.78
C SER A 16 9.74 -14.66 1.83
N LYS A 17 10.65 -15.33 1.10
CA LYS A 17 11.55 -14.72 0.11
C LYS A 17 10.96 -14.64 -1.31
N THR A 18 9.65 -14.87 -1.46
CA THR A 18 8.99 -14.84 -2.77
C THR A 18 9.03 -13.43 -3.34
N LEU A 19 9.24 -13.33 -4.66
CA LEU A 19 9.25 -12.05 -5.36
C LEU A 19 7.87 -11.36 -5.29
N PRO A 20 7.82 -10.01 -5.12
CA PRO A 20 6.55 -9.27 -5.12
C PRO A 20 5.71 -9.50 -6.38
N SER A 21 6.34 -9.53 -7.55
CA SER A 21 5.68 -9.86 -8.83
C SER A 21 5.03 -11.26 -8.87
N LYS A 22 5.37 -12.15 -7.93
CA LYS A 22 4.76 -13.48 -7.80
C LYS A 22 3.66 -13.52 -6.76
N TYR A 23 3.88 -12.96 -5.56
CA TYR A 23 2.89 -13.08 -4.48
C TYR A 23 1.80 -12.00 -4.53
N LEU A 24 2.10 -10.79 -5.02
CA LEU A 24 1.09 -9.71 -5.08
C LEU A 24 -0.05 -10.05 -6.04
N LYS A 25 0.24 -10.73 -7.16
CA LYS A 25 -0.75 -11.24 -8.12
C LYS A 25 -1.76 -12.21 -7.51
N LYS A 26 -1.45 -12.82 -6.37
CA LYS A 26 -2.31 -13.79 -5.68
C LYS A 26 -3.24 -13.14 -4.65
N ILE A 27 -3.09 -11.83 -4.43
CA ILE A 27 -3.87 -11.09 -3.44
C ILE A 27 -4.97 -10.33 -4.18
N GLU A 28 -6.18 -10.38 -3.64
CA GLU A 28 -7.31 -9.61 -4.16
C GLU A 28 -7.01 -8.11 -4.21
N THR A 29 -7.38 -7.47 -5.32
CA THR A 29 -7.10 -6.05 -5.59
C THR A 29 -7.59 -5.12 -4.47
N ASP A 30 -8.72 -5.40 -3.85
CA ASP A 30 -9.24 -4.55 -2.77
C ASP A 30 -8.41 -4.67 -1.49
N ARG A 31 -7.82 -5.83 -1.23
CA ARG A 31 -6.87 -5.99 -0.11
C ARG A 31 -5.56 -5.25 -0.38
N LEU A 32 -5.11 -5.22 -1.64
CA LEU A 32 -3.95 -4.42 -2.06
C LEU A 32 -4.20 -2.92 -1.86
N LYS A 33 -5.37 -2.42 -2.31
CA LYS A 33 -5.78 -1.02 -2.14
C LYS A 33 -5.84 -0.61 -0.66
N LYS A 34 -6.39 -1.45 0.22
CA LYS A 34 -6.45 -1.21 1.68
C LYS A 34 -5.08 -1.04 2.34
N GLN A 35 -4.01 -1.57 1.74
CA GLN A 35 -2.62 -1.43 2.20
C GLN A 35 -1.84 -0.36 1.40
N PHE A 36 -2.55 0.41 0.57
CA PHE A 36 -2.01 1.41 -0.34
C PHE A 36 -0.96 0.84 -1.31
N ILE A 37 -1.13 -0.42 -1.74
CA ILE A 37 -0.27 -1.04 -2.74
C ILE A 37 -0.72 -0.56 -4.13
N PRO A 38 0.18 0.02 -4.96
CA PRO A 38 -0.12 0.33 -6.35
C PRO A 38 -0.56 -0.92 -7.12
N ILE A 39 -1.64 -0.83 -7.90
CA ILE A 39 -2.21 -1.96 -8.64
C ILE A 39 -1.60 -2.16 -10.04
N TYR A 40 -0.60 -1.34 -10.39
CA TYR A 40 0.16 -1.45 -11.62
C TYR A 40 1.21 -2.57 -11.46
N GLU A 41 0.97 -3.72 -12.09
CA GLU A 41 1.80 -4.92 -11.89
C GLU A 41 3.27 -4.71 -12.30
N GLU A 42 3.54 -3.83 -13.26
CA GLU A 42 4.90 -3.48 -13.67
C GLU A 42 5.73 -2.88 -12.54
N LEU A 43 5.09 -2.28 -11.53
CA LEU A 43 5.76 -1.75 -10.35
C LEU A 43 6.14 -2.84 -9.33
N TRP A 44 5.68 -4.08 -9.52
CA TRP A 44 5.95 -5.18 -8.58
C TRP A 44 7.27 -5.89 -8.86
N GLU A 45 7.99 -5.48 -9.90
CA GLU A 45 9.34 -5.95 -10.18
C GLU A 45 10.38 -5.28 -9.28
N ILE A 46 11.38 -6.03 -8.83
CA ILE A 46 12.45 -5.51 -7.95
C ILE A 46 13.18 -4.32 -8.60
N THR A 47 13.37 -4.37 -9.91
CA THR A 47 14.00 -3.29 -10.69
C THR A 47 13.22 -1.97 -10.63
N ARG A 48 11.91 -2.02 -10.30
CA ARG A 48 11.01 -0.88 -10.19
C ARG A 48 10.73 -0.48 -8.74
N PHE A 49 11.51 -0.97 -7.78
CA PHE A 49 11.29 -0.72 -6.34
C PHE A 49 11.19 0.77 -5.98
N LYS A 50 12.02 1.64 -6.58
CA LYS A 50 11.96 3.08 -6.33
C LYS A 50 10.63 3.69 -6.80
N ASP A 51 10.18 3.30 -7.97
CA ASP A 51 8.91 3.77 -8.55
C ASP A 51 7.72 3.27 -7.72
N PHE A 52 7.77 2.01 -7.30
CA PHE A 52 6.79 1.44 -6.37
C PHE A 52 6.68 2.28 -5.09
N LEU A 53 7.80 2.64 -4.47
CA LEU A 53 7.81 3.47 -3.25
C LEU A 53 7.30 4.89 -3.49
N GLN A 54 7.51 5.44 -4.68
CA GLN A 54 7.01 6.75 -5.06
C GLN A 54 5.48 6.72 -5.20
N GLU A 55 4.95 5.77 -5.97
CA GLU A 55 3.50 5.65 -6.17
C GLU A 55 2.78 5.29 -4.88
N ARG A 56 3.33 4.36 -4.10
CA ARG A 56 2.78 4.01 -2.79
C ARG A 56 2.72 5.22 -1.85
N ARG A 57 3.74 6.09 -1.87
CA ARG A 57 3.74 7.31 -1.04
C ARG A 57 2.65 8.27 -1.45
N LYS A 58 2.41 8.45 -2.76
CA LYS A 58 1.32 9.30 -3.26
C LYS A 58 -0.03 8.80 -2.77
N LEU A 59 -0.27 7.48 -2.81
CA LEU A 59 -1.51 6.87 -2.30
C LEU A 59 -1.70 7.13 -0.80
N ILE A 60 -0.67 6.89 0.01
CA ILE A 60 -0.72 7.13 1.47
C ILE A 60 -0.99 8.61 1.77
N ILE A 61 -0.27 9.54 1.13
CA ILE A 61 -0.45 10.98 1.36
C ILE A 61 -1.86 11.43 0.95
N LYS A 62 -2.37 10.94 -0.18
CA LYS A 62 -3.72 11.27 -0.64
C LYS A 62 -4.76 10.93 0.43
N GLU A 63 -4.72 9.71 0.96
CA GLU A 63 -5.71 9.22 1.92
C GLU A 63 -5.54 9.89 3.29
N LEU A 64 -4.30 10.17 3.71
CA LEU A 64 -4.05 10.97 4.92
C LEU A 64 -4.61 12.39 4.80
N ASN A 65 -4.45 13.04 3.64
CA ASN A 65 -4.99 14.38 3.43
C ASN A 65 -6.52 14.39 3.48
N ILE A 66 -7.18 13.38 2.91
CA ILE A 66 -8.63 13.21 3.00
C ILE A 66 -9.05 13.07 4.47
N TYR A 67 -8.40 12.16 5.20
CA TYR A 67 -8.68 11.91 6.60
C TYR A 67 -8.50 13.15 7.48
N PHE A 68 -7.42 13.92 7.28
CA PHE A 68 -7.20 15.16 8.02
C PHE A 68 -8.22 16.25 7.68
N ALA A 69 -8.67 16.33 6.43
CA ALA A 69 -9.72 17.26 6.04
C ALA A 69 -11.08 16.89 6.67
N GLU A 70 -11.41 15.60 6.75
CA GLU A 70 -12.62 15.11 7.41
C GLU A 70 -12.61 15.40 8.91
N ILE A 71 -11.49 15.11 9.58
CA ILE A 71 -11.30 15.46 11.00
C ILE A 71 -11.43 16.97 11.20
N GLY A 72 -10.75 17.79 10.39
CA GLY A 72 -10.79 19.24 10.50
C GLY A 72 -12.20 19.82 10.37
N LYS A 73 -13.02 19.30 9.45
CA LYS A 73 -14.43 19.70 9.32
C LYS A 73 -15.24 19.37 10.56
N SER A 74 -15.07 18.16 11.11
CA SER A 74 -15.80 17.73 12.31
C SER A 74 -15.51 18.60 13.55
N PHE A 75 -14.35 19.25 13.61
CA PHE A 75 -14.01 20.19 14.68
C PHE A 75 -14.62 21.59 14.51
N ILE A 76 -14.98 21.98 13.29
CA ILE A 76 -15.59 23.29 12.99
C ILE A 76 -17.11 23.23 13.10
N GLU A 77 -17.70 22.06 12.85
CA GLU A 77 -19.15 21.82 12.87
C GLU A 77 -19.72 21.45 14.26
N ASN A 78 -18.86 21.28 15.27
CA ASN A 78 -19.22 21.14 16.69
C ASN A 78 -18.95 22.44 17.46
#